data_AF-A0A3D4CPP3-F1
#
_entry.id   AF-A0A3D4CPP3-F1
#
_cell.length_a   1.000
_cell.length_b   1.000
_cell.length_c   1.000
_cell.angle_alpha   90.00
_cell.angle_beta   90.00
_cell.angle_gamma   90.00
#
_symmetry.space_group_name_H-M   'P 1'
#
loop_
_entity.id
_entity.type
_entity.pdbx_description
1 polymer ?
#
loop_
_entity_poly.entity_id
_entity_poly.type
_entity_poly.pdbx_seq_one_letter_code
_entity_poly.pdbx_strand_id
1 'polypeptide(L)'
;MKKACRTPFMFLLACGVLAAGLRSGGAMEADFIAVVEVIEDRCMTCHDAETRKGGIDLTPLLHRTNASYGNYTKLWIRLENMVARGEMPPENKKPLKPSQKQAVQDWFHQSFVLREGKSHIGPTPLRRLTRYEFENTLEEVLSIRLKAPYRDAITGRIEASKIDSLVPSDIPGESGFDNDAHRLGRLKPPLKELANAVHHALAEFRKNPESMKAVLGRAGIQGSAGEIEMRQVISNFILRAYRGKGERLPEYVTIYNRLYQQHLRGSKDVTESLFHVLEMILVSPEFLYRIESSQGRRTAYPVTGVELATRLSYFLWSRPPDEELLKLGRDGRLHEEGVLKSQIARMLNSPKRVSLSENFAGQWLGFNELLSNREYLRDERWNRESYDEILFFFDEMIRSNRSILELVQSNWLYKRASAYGSKGKGYRKVEGNSMKRLYA
;
A
#
# COMPACT_ATOMS: atom_id res chain seq x y z
N MET A 1 76.26 -35.47 -23.81
CA MET A 1 76.20 -36.93 -23.97
C MET A 1 75.51 -37.52 -22.74
N LYS A 2 74.26 -37.96 -22.89
CA LYS A 2 73.82 -39.38 -22.77
C LYS A 2 73.45 -39.84 -21.35
N LYS A 3 72.19 -40.30 -21.29
CA LYS A 3 71.56 -41.34 -20.44
C LYS A 3 70.99 -40.87 -19.10
N ALA A 4 69.67 -40.74 -18.96
CA ALA A 4 68.61 -41.77 -18.97
C ALA A 4 68.50 -42.52 -17.63
N CYS A 5 67.40 -42.29 -16.91
CA CYS A 5 66.89 -43.18 -15.88
C CYS A 5 65.38 -43.38 -16.11
N ARG A 6 64.96 -44.65 -16.18
CA ARG A 6 63.59 -45.17 -16.30
C ARG A 6 62.86 -44.96 -14.94
N THR A 7 61.53 -44.89 -14.78
CA THR A 7 60.40 -45.84 -15.03
C THR A 7 59.16 -45.23 -14.28
N PRO A 8 57.95 -45.82 -14.23
CA PRO A 8 57.08 -46.42 -15.24
C PRO A 8 55.69 -45.72 -15.35
N PHE A 9 54.91 -46.18 -16.32
CA PHE A 9 53.52 -45.84 -16.63
C PHE A 9 52.56 -46.22 -15.48
N MET A 10 51.68 -45.31 -15.05
CA MET A 10 50.50 -45.63 -14.23
C MET A 10 49.27 -44.93 -14.83
N PHE A 11 48.39 -45.74 -15.42
CA PHE A 11 47.03 -45.37 -15.79
C PHE A 11 46.22 -45.13 -14.51
N LEU A 12 45.53 -43.99 -14.36
CA LEU A 12 44.34 -43.89 -13.51
C LEU A 12 43.50 -42.64 -13.81
N LEU A 13 42.31 -42.95 -14.35
CA LEU A 13 41.03 -42.24 -14.36
C LEU A 13 41.03 -40.70 -14.21
N ALA A 14 40.66 -40.04 -15.31
CA ALA A 14 40.01 -38.74 -15.28
C ALA A 14 38.66 -38.87 -14.54
N CYS A 15 38.59 -38.33 -13.32
CA CYS A 15 37.34 -38.19 -12.59
C CYS A 15 36.55 -37.03 -13.23
N GLY A 16 35.38 -37.37 -13.78
CA GLY A 16 34.44 -36.42 -14.36
C GLY A 16 33.85 -35.47 -13.33
N VAL A 17 33.86 -34.19 -13.70
CA VAL A 17 32.77 -33.20 -13.60
C VAL A 17 31.60 -33.54 -12.66
N LEU A 18 31.40 -32.70 -11.64
CA LEU A 18 30.07 -32.42 -11.09
C LEU A 18 29.84 -30.91 -11.13
N ALA A 19 29.39 -30.46 -12.31
CA ALA A 19 28.80 -29.15 -12.48
C ALA A 19 27.41 -29.15 -11.81
N ALA A 20 27.34 -28.70 -10.56
CA ALA A 20 26.09 -28.34 -9.91
C ALA A 20 25.64 -26.98 -10.46
N GLY A 21 24.99 -26.99 -11.62
CA GLY A 21 24.50 -25.76 -12.24
C GLY A 21 23.74 -26.07 -13.51
N LEU A 22 22.42 -26.21 -13.36
CA LEU A 22 21.33 -26.17 -14.36
C LEU A 22 20.28 -27.22 -13.96
N ARG A 23 19.31 -26.83 -13.13
CA ARG A 23 18.01 -27.52 -13.13
C ARG A 23 17.34 -27.18 -14.47
N SER A 24 17.62 -28.01 -15.46
CA SER A 24 17.10 -27.91 -16.84
C SER A 24 15.58 -28.10 -16.87
N GLY A 25 14.91 -27.46 -17.84
CA GLY A 25 13.44 -27.41 -17.97
C GLY A 25 12.66 -28.74 -17.96
N GLY A 26 13.33 -29.90 -18.01
CA GLY A 26 12.73 -31.22 -17.83
C GLY A 26 12.26 -31.52 -16.39
N ALA A 27 12.90 -30.98 -15.35
CA ALA A 27 12.42 -31.16 -13.97
C ALA A 27 11.12 -30.40 -13.71
N MET A 28 11.03 -29.16 -14.22
CA MET A 28 9.83 -28.32 -14.13
C MET A 28 8.66 -28.89 -14.95
N GLU A 29 8.94 -29.69 -15.98
CA GLU A 29 7.93 -30.37 -16.79
C GLU A 29 7.36 -31.60 -16.08
N ALA A 30 8.22 -32.41 -15.46
CA ALA A 30 7.78 -33.51 -14.61
C ALA A 30 6.95 -33.03 -13.40
N ASP A 31 7.36 -31.93 -12.77
CA ASP A 31 6.65 -31.33 -11.64
C ASP A 31 5.25 -30.81 -12.06
N PHE A 32 5.12 -30.23 -13.26
CA PHE A 32 3.82 -29.79 -13.77
C PHE A 32 2.88 -30.96 -14.08
N ILE A 33 3.39 -32.01 -14.72
CA ILE A 33 2.61 -33.22 -15.04
C ILE A 33 2.04 -33.84 -13.76
N ALA A 34 2.86 -33.95 -12.71
CA ALA A 34 2.41 -34.49 -11.42
C ALA A 34 1.25 -33.68 -10.81
N VAL A 35 1.26 -32.35 -10.98
CA VAL A 35 0.14 -31.50 -10.52
C VAL A 35 -1.11 -31.67 -11.37
N VAL A 36 -0.96 -31.76 -12.69
CA VAL A 36 -2.08 -32.02 -13.61
C VAL A 36 -2.76 -33.34 -13.27
N GLU A 37 -2.01 -34.41 -13.04
CA GLU A 37 -2.56 -35.70 -12.62
C GLU A 37 -3.37 -35.61 -11.32
N VAL A 38 -2.90 -34.81 -10.35
CA VAL A 38 -3.64 -34.56 -9.10
C VAL A 38 -4.94 -33.82 -9.38
N ILE A 39 -4.92 -32.77 -10.21
CA ILE A 39 -6.12 -32.00 -10.55
C ILE A 39 -7.14 -32.89 -11.27
N GLU A 40 -6.70 -33.69 -12.24
CA GLU A 40 -7.56 -34.62 -12.98
C GLU A 40 -8.20 -35.68 -12.08
N ASP A 41 -7.40 -36.34 -11.24
CA ASP A 41 -7.84 -37.45 -10.37
C ASP A 41 -8.70 -37.00 -9.18
N ARG A 42 -8.51 -35.75 -8.69
CA ARG A 42 -9.12 -35.30 -7.43
C ARG A 42 -10.08 -34.13 -7.57
N CYS A 43 -9.99 -33.33 -8.62
CA CYS A 43 -10.74 -32.07 -8.74
C CYS A 43 -11.73 -32.04 -9.91
N MET A 44 -11.39 -32.65 -11.05
CA MET A 44 -12.13 -32.42 -12.31
C MET A 44 -13.58 -32.93 -12.27
N THR A 45 -13.88 -34.00 -11.53
CA THR A 45 -15.27 -34.50 -11.39
C THR A 45 -16.27 -33.48 -10.81
N CYS A 46 -15.80 -32.37 -10.24
CA CYS A 46 -16.63 -31.29 -9.70
C CYS A 46 -16.30 -29.93 -10.30
N HIS A 47 -15.07 -29.71 -10.75
CA HIS A 47 -14.55 -28.40 -11.18
C HIS A 47 -14.10 -28.39 -12.65
N ASP A 48 -14.77 -29.15 -13.51
CA ASP A 48 -14.59 -29.08 -14.97
C ASP A 48 -15.41 -27.94 -15.60
N ALA A 49 -15.29 -27.80 -16.92
CA ALA A 49 -15.96 -26.78 -17.71
C ALA A 49 -17.49 -26.91 -17.75
N GLU A 50 -18.06 -28.05 -17.37
CA GLU A 50 -19.50 -28.34 -17.42
C GLU A 50 -20.15 -28.22 -16.03
N THR A 51 -19.62 -28.96 -15.05
CA THR A 51 -20.14 -29.09 -13.68
C THR A 51 -19.96 -27.82 -12.86
N ARG A 52 -18.79 -27.18 -12.95
CA ARG A 52 -18.46 -25.89 -12.31
C ARG A 52 -18.95 -25.74 -10.87
N LYS A 53 -18.76 -26.74 -10.01
CA LYS A 53 -19.24 -26.69 -8.63
C LYS A 53 -18.65 -25.48 -7.91
N GLY A 54 -19.50 -24.67 -7.28
CA GLY A 54 -19.10 -23.41 -6.65
C GLY A 54 -18.67 -22.32 -7.63
N GLY A 55 -19.04 -22.43 -8.90
CA GLY A 55 -18.71 -21.48 -9.97
C GLY A 55 -17.25 -21.56 -10.44
N ILE A 56 -16.57 -22.69 -10.21
CA ILE A 56 -15.13 -22.85 -10.47
C ILE A 56 -14.88 -23.90 -11.55
N ASP A 57 -14.11 -23.48 -12.57
CA ASP A 57 -13.64 -24.29 -13.69
C ASP A 57 -12.10 -24.30 -13.67
N LEU A 58 -11.51 -25.47 -13.40
CA LEU A 58 -10.06 -25.69 -13.32
C LEU A 58 -9.46 -26.20 -14.64
N THR A 59 -10.29 -26.47 -15.65
CA THR A 59 -9.84 -26.96 -16.97
C THR A 59 -8.69 -26.12 -17.55
N PRO A 60 -8.71 -24.77 -17.47
CA PRO A 60 -7.61 -23.97 -18.02
C PRO A 60 -6.26 -24.21 -17.35
N LEU A 61 -6.23 -24.70 -16.10
CA LEU A 61 -5.00 -24.97 -15.36
C LEU A 61 -4.24 -26.20 -15.86
N LEU A 62 -4.91 -27.10 -16.60
CA LEU A 62 -4.30 -28.31 -17.15
C LEU A 62 -3.30 -28.00 -18.27
N HIS A 63 -3.33 -26.78 -18.82
CA HIS A 63 -2.44 -26.36 -19.89
C HIS A 63 -1.20 -25.63 -19.36
N ARG A 64 -0.01 -26.11 -19.73
CA ARG A 64 1.28 -25.54 -19.31
C ARG A 64 1.43 -24.05 -19.65
N THR A 65 0.86 -23.60 -20.76
CA THR A 65 0.86 -22.19 -21.16
C THR A 65 0.16 -21.28 -20.15
N ASN A 66 -0.75 -21.84 -19.35
CA ASN A 66 -1.48 -21.17 -18.28
C ASN A 66 -0.87 -21.41 -16.89
N ALA A 67 0.24 -22.14 -16.80
CA ALA A 67 0.92 -22.51 -15.56
C ALA A 67 2.00 -21.48 -15.15
N SER A 68 1.69 -20.20 -15.34
CA SER A 68 2.54 -19.06 -14.98
C SER A 68 1.70 -17.81 -14.71
N TYR A 69 2.34 -16.71 -14.30
CA TYR A 69 1.66 -15.43 -14.13
C TYR A 69 0.95 -14.97 -15.42
N GLY A 70 -0.36 -14.81 -15.33
CA GLY A 70 -1.24 -14.41 -16.42
C GLY A 70 -2.71 -14.45 -16.01
N ASN A 71 -3.59 -14.74 -16.97
CA ASN A 71 -5.04 -14.70 -16.81
C ASN A 71 -5.56 -15.65 -15.70
N TYR A 72 -4.85 -16.76 -15.44
CA TYR A 72 -5.27 -17.79 -14.49
C TYR A 72 -4.54 -17.75 -13.13
N THR A 73 -3.71 -16.72 -12.88
CA THR A 73 -2.96 -16.58 -11.60
C THR A 73 -3.87 -16.69 -10.39
N LYS A 74 -5.04 -16.04 -10.42
CA LYS A 74 -6.00 -16.05 -9.31
C LYS A 74 -6.61 -17.42 -9.07
N LEU A 75 -6.84 -18.17 -10.15
CA LEU A 75 -7.39 -19.52 -10.08
C LEU A 75 -6.35 -20.48 -9.48
N TRP A 76 -5.07 -20.34 -9.84
CA TRP A 76 -3.96 -21.04 -9.19
C TRP A 76 -3.84 -20.70 -7.69
N ILE A 77 -3.91 -19.40 -7.32
CA ILE A 77 -3.89 -18.98 -5.91
C ILE A 77 -5.07 -19.60 -5.14
N ARG A 78 -6.27 -19.64 -5.74
CA ARG A 78 -7.45 -20.23 -5.09
C ARG A 78 -7.29 -21.74 -4.92
N LEU A 79 -6.82 -22.45 -5.94
CA LEU A 79 -6.52 -23.89 -5.86
C LEU A 79 -5.53 -24.16 -4.72
N GLU A 80 -4.40 -23.45 -4.70
CA GLU A 80 -3.38 -23.64 -3.66
C GLU A 80 -3.94 -23.38 -2.26
N ASN A 81 -4.70 -22.29 -2.05
CA ASN A 81 -5.29 -21.99 -0.75
C ASN A 81 -6.22 -23.11 -0.24
N MET A 82 -7.09 -23.65 -1.09
CA MET A 82 -8.02 -24.72 -0.71
C MET A 82 -7.27 -26.02 -0.38
N VAL A 83 -6.23 -26.35 -1.16
CA VAL A 83 -5.36 -27.51 -0.93
C VAL A 83 -4.52 -27.35 0.34
N ALA A 84 -3.94 -26.16 0.56
CA ALA A 84 -3.12 -25.83 1.72
C ALA A 84 -3.91 -25.95 3.03
N ARG A 85 -5.17 -25.47 3.05
CA ARG A 85 -6.08 -25.58 4.18
C ARG A 85 -6.69 -26.97 4.35
N GLY A 86 -6.59 -27.83 3.33
CA GLY A 86 -7.21 -29.16 3.33
C GLY A 86 -8.73 -29.13 3.20
N GLU A 87 -9.30 -28.03 2.71
CA GLU A 87 -10.75 -27.87 2.49
C GLU A 87 -11.23 -28.63 1.24
N MET A 88 -10.30 -28.97 0.33
CA MET A 88 -10.59 -29.72 -0.89
C MET A 88 -9.65 -30.92 -1.04
N PRO A 89 -10.14 -32.08 -1.53
CA PRO A 89 -11.55 -32.43 -1.78
C PRO A 89 -12.43 -32.43 -0.50
N PRO A 90 -13.77 -32.26 -0.62
CA PRO A 90 -14.67 -32.25 0.53
C PRO A 90 -14.67 -33.60 1.27
N GLU A 91 -15.13 -33.62 2.52
CA GLU A 91 -15.08 -34.80 3.41
C GLU A 91 -15.72 -36.06 2.82
N ASN A 92 -16.72 -35.91 1.95
CA ASN A 92 -17.40 -37.03 1.28
C ASN A 92 -16.68 -37.57 0.03
N LYS A 93 -15.47 -37.06 -0.27
CA LYS A 93 -14.62 -37.50 -1.38
C LYS A 93 -13.28 -38.00 -0.84
N LYS A 94 -12.52 -38.69 -1.69
CA LYS A 94 -11.20 -39.20 -1.32
C LYS A 94 -10.27 -38.00 -1.07
N PRO A 95 -9.63 -37.89 0.11
CA PRO A 95 -8.73 -36.79 0.42
C PRO A 95 -7.44 -36.87 -0.41
N LEU A 96 -6.71 -35.76 -0.47
CA LEU A 96 -5.37 -35.74 -1.04
C LEU A 96 -4.41 -36.54 -0.15
N LYS A 97 -3.55 -37.34 -0.79
CA LYS A 97 -2.38 -37.89 -0.08
C LYS A 97 -1.43 -36.74 0.29
N PRO A 98 -0.66 -36.85 1.39
CA PRO A 98 0.32 -35.82 1.75
C PRO A 98 1.29 -35.46 0.62
N SER A 99 1.71 -36.44 -0.18
CA SER A 99 2.57 -36.21 -1.35
C SER A 99 1.88 -35.43 -2.47
N GLN A 100 0.58 -35.66 -2.71
CA GLN A 100 -0.20 -34.92 -3.71
C GLN A 100 -0.39 -33.46 -3.27
N LYS A 101 -0.69 -33.25 -1.98
CA LYS A 101 -0.78 -31.91 -1.39
C LYS A 101 0.56 -31.17 -1.53
N GLN A 102 1.67 -31.81 -1.15
CA GLN A 102 2.99 -31.22 -1.24
C GLN A 102 3.37 -30.90 -2.70
N ALA A 103 3.07 -31.77 -3.66
CA ALA A 103 3.36 -31.52 -5.08
C ALA A 103 2.67 -30.25 -5.60
N VAL A 104 1.39 -30.04 -5.26
CA VAL A 104 0.65 -28.83 -5.63
C VAL A 104 1.29 -27.59 -4.98
N GLN A 105 1.65 -27.67 -3.70
CA GLN A 105 2.26 -26.56 -2.97
C GLN A 105 3.66 -26.23 -3.49
N ASP A 106 4.50 -27.23 -3.75
CA ASP A 106 5.85 -27.06 -4.28
C ASP A 106 5.82 -26.49 -5.69
N TRP A 107 4.93 -26.99 -6.55
CA TRP A 107 4.72 -26.43 -7.88
C TRP A 107 4.29 -24.97 -7.82
N PHE A 108 3.28 -24.66 -7.00
CA PHE A 108 2.80 -23.30 -6.83
C PHE A 108 3.93 -22.40 -6.31
N HIS A 109 4.67 -22.85 -5.30
CA HIS A 109 5.81 -22.12 -4.75
C HIS A 109 6.89 -21.89 -5.81
N GLN A 110 7.27 -22.90 -6.59
CA GLN A 110 8.28 -22.77 -7.63
C GLN A 110 7.85 -21.86 -8.80
N SER A 111 6.58 -21.88 -9.17
CA SER A 111 6.06 -21.20 -10.37
C SER A 111 5.51 -19.80 -10.09
N PHE A 112 4.99 -19.56 -8.88
CA PHE A 112 4.33 -18.31 -8.49
C PHE A 112 4.99 -17.60 -7.31
N VAL A 113 5.80 -18.27 -6.49
CA VAL A 113 6.53 -17.60 -5.37
C VAL A 113 8.00 -17.39 -5.72
N LEU A 114 8.60 -18.33 -6.43
CA LEU A 114 9.96 -18.26 -6.93
C LEU A 114 9.96 -17.90 -8.42
N ARG A 115 11.05 -17.26 -8.86
CA ARG A 115 11.39 -17.02 -10.25
C ARG A 115 12.87 -17.31 -10.42
N GLU A 116 13.19 -18.34 -11.20
CA GLU A 116 14.57 -18.86 -11.33
C GLU A 116 15.19 -19.24 -9.96
N GLY A 117 14.36 -19.82 -9.06
CA GLY A 117 14.79 -20.23 -7.73
C GLY A 117 14.96 -19.09 -6.71
N LYS A 118 14.59 -17.86 -7.04
CA LYS A 118 14.64 -16.70 -6.14
C LYS A 118 13.25 -16.18 -5.84
N SER A 119 12.98 -15.75 -4.61
CA SER A 119 11.70 -15.13 -4.26
C SER A 119 11.36 -13.99 -5.22
N HIS A 120 10.12 -13.99 -5.71
CA HIS A 120 9.57 -12.96 -6.56
C HIS A 120 8.27 -12.44 -5.93
N ILE A 121 8.20 -11.13 -5.73
CA ILE A 121 7.07 -10.45 -5.06
C ILE A 121 5.86 -10.20 -5.97
N GLY A 122 5.83 -10.85 -7.14
CA GLY A 122 4.85 -10.58 -8.19
C GLY A 122 5.05 -9.23 -8.91
N PRO A 123 4.10 -8.84 -9.77
CA PRO A 123 4.16 -7.54 -10.45
C PRO A 123 3.92 -6.39 -9.47
N THR A 124 4.61 -5.27 -9.69
CA THR A 124 4.35 -4.01 -8.97
C THR A 124 3.42 -3.14 -9.83
N PRO A 125 2.09 -3.16 -9.62
CA PRO A 125 1.18 -2.32 -10.37
C PRO A 125 1.41 -0.83 -10.05
N LEU A 126 1.04 0.03 -10.99
CA LEU A 126 1.00 1.48 -10.77
C LEU A 126 -0.05 1.79 -9.68
N ARG A 127 0.35 2.52 -8.65
CA ARG A 127 -0.51 2.84 -7.49
C ARG A 127 -0.98 4.29 -7.57
N ARG A 128 -2.27 4.50 -7.86
CA ARG A 128 -2.94 5.79 -7.65
C ARG A 128 -3.12 6.01 -6.15
N LEU A 129 -3.06 7.26 -5.69
CA LEU A 129 -3.53 7.60 -4.34
C LEU A 129 -5.03 7.32 -4.23
N THR A 130 -5.45 6.71 -3.12
CA THR A 130 -6.88 6.73 -2.75
C THR A 130 -7.33 8.15 -2.40
N ARG A 131 -8.63 8.42 -2.32
CA ARG A 131 -9.20 9.69 -1.84
C ARG A 131 -8.63 10.05 -0.47
N TYR A 132 -8.54 9.08 0.43
CA TYR A 132 -7.96 9.27 1.77
C TYR A 132 -6.46 9.61 1.70
N GLU A 133 -5.68 8.85 0.92
CA GLU A 133 -4.25 9.11 0.72
C GLU A 133 -4.01 10.47 0.03
N PHE A 134 -4.87 10.87 -0.91
CA PHE A 134 -4.82 12.12 -1.65
C PHE A 134 -5.07 13.33 -0.76
N GLU A 135 -6.13 13.32 0.05
CA GLU A 135 -6.40 14.37 1.02
C GLU A 135 -5.25 14.51 2.03
N ASN A 136 -4.78 13.38 2.57
CA ASN A 136 -3.64 13.36 3.47
C ASN A 136 -2.38 13.93 2.83
N THR A 137 -2.17 13.67 1.55
CA THR A 137 -1.05 14.19 0.76
C THR A 137 -1.19 15.69 0.56
N LEU A 138 -2.37 16.21 0.25
CA LEU A 138 -2.61 17.65 0.11
C LEU A 138 -2.33 18.40 1.41
N GLU A 139 -2.86 17.92 2.54
CA GLU A 139 -2.60 18.50 3.86
C GLU A 139 -1.10 18.55 4.20
N GLU A 140 -0.33 17.49 3.90
CA GLU A 140 1.12 17.47 4.17
C GLU A 140 1.88 18.38 3.19
N VAL A 141 1.59 18.30 1.89
CA VAL A 141 2.29 19.09 0.87
C VAL A 141 2.01 20.58 1.02
N LEU A 142 0.80 20.97 1.38
CA LEU A 142 0.41 22.36 1.59
C LEU A 142 0.57 22.82 3.05
N SER A 143 0.88 21.93 3.98
CA SER A 143 0.95 22.19 5.43
C SER A 143 -0.35 22.76 6.03
N ILE A 144 -1.50 22.35 5.50
CA ILE A 144 -2.83 22.79 5.92
C ILE A 144 -3.61 21.68 6.64
N ARG A 145 -4.83 22.01 7.09
CA ARG A 145 -5.83 21.07 7.58
C ARG A 145 -7.09 21.20 6.73
N LEU A 146 -7.46 20.12 6.07
CA LEU A 146 -8.67 19.96 5.26
C LEU A 146 -9.72 19.15 6.02
N LYS A 147 -9.27 18.20 6.85
CA LYS A 147 -10.11 17.44 7.76
C LYS A 147 -10.49 18.28 8.96
N ALA A 148 -11.75 18.16 9.38
CA ALA A 148 -12.17 18.73 10.64
C ALA A 148 -11.35 18.09 11.77
N PRO A 149 -10.83 18.87 12.73
CA PRO A 149 -10.16 18.30 13.87
C PRO A 149 -11.13 17.41 14.63
N TYR A 150 -10.61 16.32 15.19
CA TYR A 150 -11.39 15.48 16.08
C TYR A 150 -11.97 16.34 17.21
N ARG A 151 -13.30 16.41 17.30
CA ARG A 151 -14.02 17.12 18.37
C ARG A 151 -14.76 16.10 19.21
N ASP A 152 -14.38 16.01 20.47
CA ASP A 152 -15.02 15.18 21.49
C ASP A 152 -16.35 15.79 22.02
N ALA A 153 -17.06 16.58 21.21
CA ALA A 153 -18.22 17.34 21.65
C ALA A 153 -19.53 16.81 21.04
N ILE A 154 -20.52 16.58 21.94
CA ILE A 154 -22.00 16.47 21.90
C ILE A 154 -22.76 16.16 20.57
N THR A 155 -22.26 16.47 19.38
CA THR A 155 -23.00 16.23 18.11
C THR A 155 -22.91 14.80 17.61
N GLY A 156 -21.90 14.03 18.04
CA GLY A 156 -21.79 12.61 17.69
C GLY A 156 -21.51 12.31 16.22
N ARG A 157 -21.25 13.29 15.35
CA ARG A 157 -20.96 13.07 13.92
C ARG A 157 -19.47 13.24 13.62
N ILE A 158 -18.93 12.46 12.67
CA ILE A 158 -17.68 12.85 11.99
C ILE A 158 -18.07 13.90 10.96
N GLU A 159 -17.51 15.10 11.07
CA GLU A 159 -17.64 16.08 10.00
C GLU A 159 -16.81 15.60 8.81
N ALA A 160 -17.50 15.24 7.72
CA ALA A 160 -16.85 14.92 6.45
C ALA A 160 -16.07 16.16 5.98
N SER A 161 -14.89 15.93 5.41
CA SER A 161 -14.12 17.04 4.86
C SER A 161 -14.77 17.57 3.58
N LYS A 162 -14.35 18.74 3.13
CA LYS A 162 -14.82 19.22 1.81
C LYS A 162 -14.37 18.28 0.69
N ILE A 163 -13.21 17.65 0.83
CA ILE A 163 -12.67 16.68 -0.14
C ILE A 163 -13.59 15.47 -0.26
N ASP A 164 -14.16 14.99 0.85
CA ASP A 164 -15.10 13.87 0.83
C ASP A 164 -16.34 14.14 -0.02
N SER A 165 -16.78 15.41 -0.09
CA SER A 165 -17.91 15.84 -0.91
C SER A 165 -17.56 16.08 -2.38
N LEU A 166 -16.28 16.34 -2.68
CA LEU A 166 -15.82 16.68 -4.02
C LEU A 166 -15.34 15.45 -4.79
N VAL A 167 -14.61 14.56 -4.11
CA VAL A 167 -14.00 13.38 -4.71
C VAL A 167 -14.81 12.15 -4.31
N PRO A 168 -15.27 11.33 -5.27
CA PRO A 168 -15.99 10.11 -4.95
C PRO A 168 -15.09 9.14 -4.18
N SER A 169 -15.70 8.32 -3.31
CA SER A 169 -14.98 7.23 -2.65
C SER A 169 -14.44 6.24 -3.69
N ASP A 170 -13.26 5.71 -3.43
CA ASP A 170 -12.71 4.64 -4.24
C ASP A 170 -13.49 3.35 -4.04
N ILE A 171 -13.59 2.56 -5.12
CA ILE A 171 -14.31 1.30 -5.11
C ILE A 171 -13.33 0.19 -4.75
N PRO A 172 -13.57 -0.58 -3.67
CA PRO A 172 -12.72 -1.69 -3.29
C PRO A 172 -12.48 -2.69 -4.42
N GLY A 173 -11.26 -3.24 -4.44
CA GLY A 173 -10.89 -4.32 -5.35
C GLY A 173 -11.28 -5.70 -4.83
N GLU A 174 -10.75 -6.74 -5.46
CA GLU A 174 -10.96 -8.11 -4.99
C GLU A 174 -10.32 -8.40 -3.64
N SER A 175 -9.32 -7.61 -3.25
CA SER A 175 -8.75 -7.66 -1.90
C SER A 175 -9.71 -7.17 -0.81
N GLY A 176 -10.83 -6.52 -1.18
CA GLY A 176 -11.75 -5.88 -0.24
C GLY A 176 -11.31 -4.49 0.22
N PHE A 177 -10.15 -4.00 -0.24
CA PHE A 177 -9.63 -2.68 0.10
C PHE A 177 -9.73 -1.70 -1.07
N ASP A 178 -9.96 -0.43 -0.75
CA ASP A 178 -10.03 0.70 -1.67
C ASP A 178 -8.68 1.06 -2.31
N ASN A 179 -7.58 0.70 -1.65
CA ASN A 179 -6.21 0.90 -2.12
C ASN A 179 -5.69 -0.23 -3.04
N ASP A 180 -6.57 -1.13 -3.48
CA ASP A 180 -6.23 -2.21 -4.41
C ASP A 180 -5.70 -1.64 -5.74
N ALA A 181 -4.40 -1.74 -5.93
CA ALA A 181 -3.72 -1.15 -7.07
C ALA A 181 -4.17 -1.73 -8.42
N HIS A 182 -4.59 -2.99 -8.48
CA HIS A 182 -5.13 -3.57 -9.71
C HIS A 182 -6.50 -2.99 -10.05
N ARG A 183 -7.35 -2.79 -9.04
CA ARG A 183 -8.65 -2.15 -9.21
C ARG A 183 -8.48 -0.69 -9.62
N LEU A 184 -7.69 0.07 -8.87
CA LEU A 184 -7.46 1.49 -9.14
C LEU A 184 -6.81 1.73 -10.51
N GLY A 185 -5.90 0.86 -10.94
CA GLY A 185 -5.25 0.95 -12.25
C GLY A 185 -6.18 0.71 -13.44
N ARG A 186 -7.34 0.07 -13.24
CA ARG A 186 -8.35 -0.16 -14.30
C ARG A 186 -9.40 0.94 -14.38
N LEU A 187 -9.53 1.75 -13.33
CA LEU A 187 -10.51 2.82 -13.27
C LEU A 187 -9.93 4.11 -13.83
N LYS A 188 -10.74 4.85 -14.58
CA LYS A 188 -10.38 6.22 -14.97
C LYS A 188 -10.40 7.11 -13.72
N PRO A 189 -9.33 7.85 -13.41
CA PRO A 189 -9.34 8.76 -12.28
C PRO A 189 -10.39 9.88 -12.51
N PRO A 190 -11.13 10.30 -11.46
CA PRO A 190 -12.10 11.39 -11.55
C PRO A 190 -11.35 12.74 -11.59
N LEU A 191 -10.70 13.03 -12.73
CA LEU A 191 -9.74 14.14 -12.86
C LEU A 191 -10.38 15.51 -12.58
N LYS A 192 -11.65 15.70 -12.97
CA LYS A 192 -12.37 16.96 -12.72
C LYS A 192 -12.58 17.16 -11.22
N GLU A 193 -12.99 16.11 -10.52
CA GLU A 193 -13.24 16.11 -9.08
C GLU A 193 -11.93 16.30 -8.30
N LEU A 194 -10.85 15.63 -8.72
CA LEU A 194 -9.50 15.82 -8.17
C LEU A 194 -9.01 17.25 -8.38
N ALA A 195 -9.19 17.83 -9.58
CA ALA A 195 -8.82 19.22 -9.85
C ALA A 195 -9.63 20.21 -8.98
N ASN A 196 -10.95 20.00 -8.84
CA ASN A 196 -11.78 20.81 -7.94
C ASN A 196 -11.30 20.72 -6.48
N ALA A 197 -10.87 19.53 -6.05
CA ALA A 197 -10.33 19.31 -4.71
C ALA A 197 -8.97 20.00 -4.52
N VAL A 198 -8.07 19.95 -5.52
CA VAL A 198 -6.81 20.72 -5.53
C VAL A 198 -7.10 22.21 -5.45
N HIS A 199 -8.01 22.72 -6.28
CA HIS A 199 -8.40 24.13 -6.31
C HIS A 199 -8.91 24.59 -4.92
N HIS A 200 -9.76 23.79 -4.28
CA HIS A 200 -10.22 24.05 -2.92
C HIS A 200 -9.07 24.06 -1.90
N ALA A 201 -8.18 23.06 -1.95
CA ALA A 201 -7.04 22.99 -1.04
C ALA A 201 -6.07 24.16 -1.20
N LEU A 202 -5.84 24.62 -2.44
CA LEU A 202 -5.04 25.81 -2.71
C LEU A 202 -5.73 27.09 -2.21
N ALA A 203 -7.06 27.17 -2.29
CA ALA A 203 -7.80 28.29 -1.70
C ALA A 203 -7.64 28.36 -0.18
N GLU A 204 -7.65 27.22 0.53
CA GLU A 204 -7.37 27.17 1.97
C GLU A 204 -5.90 27.47 2.28
N PHE A 205 -4.97 26.96 1.47
CA PHE A 205 -3.55 27.28 1.57
C PHE A 205 -3.26 28.77 1.43
N ARG A 206 -3.90 29.44 0.47
CA ARG A 206 -3.77 30.89 0.25
C ARG A 206 -4.21 31.73 1.44
N LYS A 207 -5.17 31.24 2.23
CA LYS A 207 -5.67 31.91 3.44
C LYS A 207 -4.75 31.72 4.66
N ASN A 208 -3.71 30.89 4.55
CA ASN A 208 -2.86 30.50 5.67
C ASN A 208 -1.39 30.97 5.46
N PRO A 209 -1.02 32.16 5.98
CA PRO A 209 0.34 32.72 5.81
C PRO A 209 1.45 31.86 6.43
N GLU A 210 1.16 31.15 7.53
CA GLU A 210 2.13 30.24 8.16
C GLU A 210 2.45 29.06 7.25
N SER A 211 1.42 28.48 6.63
CA SER A 211 1.56 27.40 5.65
C SER A 211 2.32 27.88 4.42
N MET A 212 1.97 29.06 3.88
CA MET A 212 2.71 29.65 2.75
C MET A 212 4.18 29.86 3.09
N LYS A 213 4.48 30.35 4.31
CA LYS A 213 5.87 30.52 4.77
C LYS A 213 6.59 29.19 4.89
N ALA A 214 5.95 28.16 5.44
CA ALA A 214 6.53 26.83 5.60
C ALA A 214 6.81 26.12 4.26
N VAL A 215 5.92 26.29 3.27
CA VAL A 215 5.98 25.58 1.99
C VAL A 215 6.76 26.34 0.92
N LEU A 216 6.58 27.66 0.83
CA LEU A 216 7.17 28.51 -0.20
C LEU A 216 8.36 29.35 0.31
N GLY A 217 8.67 29.27 1.60
CA GLY A 217 9.71 30.09 2.25
C GLY A 217 9.27 31.55 2.53
N ARG A 218 8.03 31.92 2.21
CA ARG A 218 7.50 33.29 2.36
C ARG A 218 6.01 33.30 2.70
N ALA A 219 5.58 34.26 3.52
CA ALA A 219 4.17 34.40 3.94
C ALA A 219 3.26 35.01 2.85
N GLY A 220 3.82 35.43 1.72
CA GLY A 220 3.13 35.96 0.56
C GLY A 220 4.11 36.24 -0.58
N ILE A 221 3.62 36.37 -1.80
CA ILE A 221 4.44 36.64 -2.99
C ILE A 221 4.15 38.07 -3.43
N GLN A 222 4.76 39.04 -2.76
CA GLN A 222 4.64 40.45 -3.11
C GLN A 222 5.89 40.91 -3.89
N GLY A 223 5.68 41.62 -5.00
CA GLY A 223 6.75 42.16 -5.85
C GLY A 223 7.20 41.23 -6.99
N SER A 224 8.08 41.74 -7.86
CA SER A 224 8.70 40.98 -8.94
C SER A 224 9.73 39.99 -8.37
N ALA A 225 9.27 38.82 -7.92
CA ALA A 225 10.19 37.72 -7.62
C ALA A 225 11.06 37.47 -8.86
N GLY A 226 12.38 37.47 -8.68
CA GLY A 226 13.31 37.25 -9.79
C GLY A 226 13.10 35.85 -10.39
N GLU A 227 13.40 35.67 -11.68
CA GLU A 227 13.21 34.37 -12.35
C GLU A 227 13.92 33.23 -11.61
N ILE A 228 15.14 33.47 -11.13
CA ILE A 228 15.94 32.48 -10.36
C ILE A 228 15.20 32.08 -9.07
N GLU A 229 14.66 33.04 -8.37
CA GLU A 229 13.95 32.84 -7.12
C GLU A 229 12.67 32.01 -7.34
N MET A 230 11.88 32.35 -8.37
CA MET A 230 10.67 31.61 -8.69
C MET A 230 10.97 30.17 -9.13
N ARG A 231 12.05 29.97 -9.90
CA ARG A 231 12.52 28.61 -10.25
C ARG A 231 12.88 27.80 -9.01
N GLN A 232 13.48 28.41 -7.99
CA GLN A 232 13.79 27.72 -6.73
C GLN A 232 12.52 27.36 -5.96
N VAL A 233 11.54 28.27 -5.89
CA VAL A 233 10.24 28.00 -5.24
C VAL A 233 9.52 26.83 -5.93
N ILE A 234 9.44 26.85 -7.26
CA ILE A 234 8.85 25.77 -8.07
C ILE A 234 9.63 24.46 -7.84
N SER A 235 10.97 24.49 -7.84
CA SER A 235 11.81 23.32 -7.60
C SER A 235 11.55 22.68 -6.24
N ASN A 236 11.52 23.49 -5.17
CA ASN A 236 11.25 23.01 -3.82
C ASN A 236 9.83 22.43 -3.70
N PHE A 237 8.85 23.07 -4.33
CA PHE A 237 7.48 22.58 -4.32
C PHE A 237 7.33 21.27 -5.07
N ILE A 238 8.00 21.10 -6.23
CA ILE A 238 8.03 19.83 -6.97
C ILE A 238 8.60 18.71 -6.11
N LEU A 239 9.74 18.93 -5.45
CA LEU A 239 10.33 17.94 -4.54
C LEU A 239 9.36 17.54 -3.42
N ARG A 240 8.65 18.51 -2.83
CA ARG A 240 7.65 18.25 -1.80
C ARG A 240 6.46 17.46 -2.34
N ALA A 241 5.88 17.91 -3.46
CA ALA A 241 4.72 17.30 -4.09
C ALA A 241 5.01 15.88 -4.61
N TYR A 242 6.22 15.64 -5.12
CA TYR A 242 6.62 14.36 -5.72
C TYR A 242 7.41 13.47 -4.76
N ARG A 243 7.26 13.69 -3.44
CA ARG A 243 7.78 12.82 -2.37
C ARG A 243 9.31 12.65 -2.44
N GLY A 244 10.01 13.75 -2.67
CA GLY A 244 11.47 13.81 -2.70
C GLY A 244 12.12 13.24 -3.98
N LYS A 245 11.35 12.88 -5.01
CA LYS A 245 11.89 12.38 -6.28
C LYS A 245 12.58 13.48 -7.07
N GLY A 246 13.89 13.33 -7.22
CA GLY A 246 14.78 14.33 -7.82
C GLY A 246 15.23 13.99 -9.24
N GLU A 247 15.02 12.77 -9.73
CA GLU A 247 15.64 12.25 -10.96
C GLU A 247 15.32 13.09 -12.19
N ARG A 248 14.06 13.55 -12.29
CA ARG A 248 13.55 14.37 -13.40
C ARG A 248 13.29 15.82 -12.99
N LEU A 249 13.80 16.24 -11.84
CA LEU A 249 13.55 17.59 -11.30
C LEU A 249 13.95 18.71 -12.27
N PRO A 250 15.12 18.69 -12.95
CA PRO A 250 15.48 19.74 -13.90
C PRO A 250 14.50 19.86 -15.08
N GLU A 251 13.98 18.72 -15.57
CA GLU A 251 12.98 18.67 -16.63
C GLU A 251 11.67 19.30 -16.17
N TYR A 252 11.15 18.89 -15.00
CA TYR A 252 9.91 19.42 -14.44
C TYR A 252 10.02 20.92 -14.13
N VAL A 253 11.13 21.38 -13.52
CA VAL A 253 11.36 22.80 -13.25
C VAL A 253 11.33 23.61 -14.55
N THR A 254 11.91 23.09 -15.62
CA THR A 254 11.88 23.76 -16.94
C THR A 254 10.47 23.86 -17.50
N ILE A 255 9.68 22.77 -17.42
CA ILE A 255 8.30 22.72 -17.90
C ILE A 255 7.42 23.69 -17.10
N TYR A 256 7.44 23.61 -15.77
CA TYR A 256 6.59 24.42 -14.91
C TYR A 256 7.02 25.89 -14.85
N ASN A 257 8.31 26.21 -14.98
CA ASN A 257 8.75 27.60 -15.14
C ASN A 257 8.25 28.18 -16.47
N ARG A 258 8.26 27.42 -17.57
CA ARG A 258 7.69 27.89 -18.83
C ARG A 258 6.20 28.20 -18.70
N LEU A 259 5.45 27.31 -18.03
CA LEU A 259 4.03 27.52 -17.75
C LEU A 259 3.80 28.77 -16.90
N TYR A 260 4.60 28.96 -15.84
CA TYR A 260 4.57 30.16 -15.01
C TYR A 260 4.75 31.43 -15.86
N GLN A 261 5.79 31.48 -16.70
CA GLN A 261 6.09 32.63 -17.54
C GLN A 261 4.98 32.91 -18.57
N GLN A 262 4.40 31.86 -19.15
CA GLN A 262 3.26 31.99 -20.08
C GLN A 262 2.04 32.59 -19.38
N HIS A 263 1.68 32.07 -18.20
CA HIS A 263 0.55 32.57 -17.43
C HIS A 263 0.80 34.02 -16.96
N LEU A 264 2.01 34.33 -16.50
CA LEU A 264 2.40 35.67 -16.03
C LEU A 264 2.27 36.74 -17.12
N ARG A 265 2.57 36.42 -18.37
CA ARG A 265 2.38 37.36 -19.50
C ARG A 265 0.92 37.77 -19.68
N GLY A 266 -0.01 36.84 -19.42
CA GLY A 266 -1.45 37.08 -19.53
C GLY A 266 -2.02 37.75 -18.29
N SER A 267 -1.78 37.16 -17.11
CA SER A 267 -2.38 37.62 -15.85
C SER A 267 -1.75 38.90 -15.31
N LYS A 268 -0.46 39.14 -15.60
CA LYS A 268 0.39 40.17 -14.98
C LYS A 268 0.44 40.07 -13.44
N ASP A 269 0.07 38.92 -12.88
CA ASP A 269 0.03 38.66 -11.45
C ASP A 269 0.92 37.46 -11.12
N VAL A 270 1.95 37.73 -10.31
CA VAL A 270 2.95 36.76 -9.85
C VAL A 270 2.31 35.68 -8.96
N THR A 271 1.40 36.08 -8.07
CA THR A 271 0.74 35.16 -7.14
C THR A 271 -0.19 34.24 -7.89
N GLU A 272 -1.07 34.77 -8.75
CA GLU A 272 -1.98 33.94 -9.55
C GLU A 272 -1.21 32.99 -10.46
N SER A 273 -0.10 33.44 -11.04
CA SER A 273 0.73 32.59 -11.91
C SER A 273 1.44 31.48 -11.15
N LEU A 274 1.90 31.74 -9.92
CA LEU A 274 2.45 30.65 -9.10
C LEU A 274 1.34 29.67 -8.74
N PHE A 275 0.19 30.13 -8.23
CA PHE A 275 -0.90 29.25 -7.83
C PHE A 275 -1.42 28.40 -9.00
N HIS A 276 -1.48 28.95 -10.21
CA HIS A 276 -1.76 28.18 -11.42
C HIS A 276 -0.76 27.03 -11.65
N VAL A 277 0.54 27.29 -11.45
CA VAL A 277 1.57 26.25 -11.55
C VAL A 277 1.48 25.23 -10.43
N LEU A 278 1.23 25.65 -9.18
CA LEU A 278 1.02 24.73 -8.06
C LEU A 278 -0.17 23.80 -8.35
N GLU A 279 -1.26 24.34 -8.90
CA GLU A 279 -2.43 23.55 -9.31
C GLU A 279 -2.06 22.50 -10.36
N MET A 280 -1.31 22.88 -11.41
CA MET A 280 -0.85 21.93 -12.44
C MET A 280 0.12 20.86 -11.91
N ILE A 281 0.91 21.17 -10.88
CA ILE A 281 1.76 20.18 -10.19
C ILE A 281 0.90 19.19 -9.41
N LEU A 282 -0.10 19.67 -8.67
CA LEU A 282 -0.96 18.85 -7.81
C LEU A 282 -2.00 18.00 -8.56
N VAL A 283 -2.25 18.26 -9.85
CA VAL A 283 -3.07 17.38 -10.71
C VAL A 283 -2.24 16.49 -11.64
N SER A 284 -0.92 16.54 -11.54
CA SER A 284 -0.01 15.76 -12.39
C SER A 284 -0.04 14.26 -12.06
N PRO A 285 0.35 13.39 -13.01
CA PRO A 285 0.54 11.96 -12.74
C PRO A 285 1.52 11.68 -11.59
N GLU A 286 2.61 12.44 -11.48
CA GLU A 286 3.62 12.31 -10.43
C GLU A 286 3.09 12.64 -9.04
N PHE A 287 2.08 13.51 -8.94
CA PHE A 287 1.37 13.77 -7.70
C PHE A 287 0.33 12.70 -7.39
N LEU A 288 -0.51 12.35 -8.39
CA LEU A 288 -1.66 11.45 -8.22
C LEU A 288 -1.26 9.98 -8.09
N TYR A 289 -0.06 9.60 -8.53
CA TYR A 289 0.43 8.23 -8.51
C TYR A 289 1.78 8.11 -7.79
N ARG A 290 2.00 6.96 -7.14
CA ARG A 290 3.29 6.55 -6.60
C ARG A 290 4.08 5.82 -7.68
N ILE A 291 4.69 6.59 -8.59
CA ILE A 291 5.43 6.08 -9.75
C ILE A 291 6.83 5.62 -9.33
N GLU A 292 7.14 4.34 -9.43
CA GLU A 292 8.48 3.82 -9.15
C GLU A 292 9.28 3.60 -10.43
N SER A 293 10.60 3.69 -10.35
CA SER A 293 11.50 3.45 -11.47
C SER A 293 11.53 1.97 -11.83
N SER A 294 11.22 1.69 -13.10
CA SER A 294 11.39 0.35 -13.67
C SER A 294 12.84 0.16 -14.12
N GLN A 295 13.48 -0.90 -13.64
CA GLN A 295 14.82 -1.29 -14.09
C GLN A 295 14.79 -2.16 -15.36
N GLY A 296 13.60 -2.45 -15.92
CA GLY A 296 13.45 -3.35 -17.07
C GLY A 296 13.88 -4.80 -16.81
N ARG A 297 14.10 -5.17 -15.53
CA ARG A 297 14.57 -6.50 -15.12
C ARG A 297 13.39 -7.43 -14.90
N ARG A 298 13.56 -8.69 -15.31
CA ARG A 298 12.59 -9.78 -15.06
C ARG A 298 12.75 -10.35 -13.65
N THR A 299 13.89 -10.16 -13.00
CA THR A 299 14.17 -10.59 -11.63
C THR A 299 13.84 -9.49 -10.63
N ALA A 300 13.49 -9.90 -9.39
CA ALA A 300 13.23 -8.95 -8.32
C ALA A 300 14.49 -8.13 -7.99
N TYR A 301 14.31 -6.84 -7.70
CA TYR A 301 15.36 -5.92 -7.31
C TYR A 301 14.88 -5.04 -6.15
N PRO A 302 15.79 -4.57 -5.27
CA PRO A 302 15.41 -3.64 -4.22
C PRO A 302 15.01 -2.30 -4.83
N VAL A 303 13.95 -1.71 -4.30
CA VAL A 303 13.57 -0.33 -4.62
C VAL A 303 14.64 0.66 -4.13
N THR A 304 14.64 1.88 -4.67
CA THR A 304 15.54 2.93 -4.17
C THR A 304 15.18 3.30 -2.72
N GLY A 305 16.09 3.95 -1.99
CA GLY A 305 15.80 4.35 -0.61
C GLY A 305 14.64 5.36 -0.51
N VAL A 306 14.45 6.24 -1.50
CA VAL A 306 13.32 7.18 -1.58
C VAL A 306 12.00 6.45 -1.87
N GLU A 307 12.03 5.43 -2.73
CA GLU A 307 10.87 4.57 -2.97
C GLU A 307 10.51 3.75 -1.74
N LEU A 308 11.50 3.22 -1.00
CA LEU A 308 11.28 2.53 0.27
C LEU A 308 10.65 3.47 1.31
N ALA A 309 11.15 4.71 1.44
CA ALA A 309 10.57 5.74 2.30
C ALA A 309 9.09 5.99 1.95
N THR A 310 8.78 6.13 0.66
CA THR A 310 7.40 6.32 0.17
C THR A 310 6.52 5.11 0.46
N ARG A 311 7.03 3.88 0.26
CA ARG A 311 6.28 2.65 0.56
C ARG A 311 5.94 2.56 2.03
N LEU A 312 6.91 2.81 2.92
CA LEU A 312 6.72 2.81 4.38
C LEU A 312 5.73 3.88 4.83
N SER A 313 5.86 5.11 4.32
CA SER A 313 4.99 6.22 4.75
C SER A 313 3.53 6.00 4.38
N TYR A 314 3.24 5.53 3.16
CA TYR A 314 1.87 5.27 2.76
C TYR A 314 1.31 4.00 3.40
N PHE A 315 2.16 3.02 3.70
CA PHE A 315 1.75 1.84 4.45
C PHE A 315 1.37 2.18 5.89
N LEU A 316 2.24 2.89 6.63
CA LEU A 316 2.04 3.14 8.07
C LEU A 316 1.21 4.39 8.36
N TRP A 317 1.29 5.42 7.52
CA TRP A 317 0.65 6.72 7.76
C TRP A 317 -0.37 7.09 6.68
N SER A 318 -0.42 6.40 5.54
CA SER A 318 -1.25 6.80 4.39
C SER A 318 -1.03 8.26 3.95
N ARG A 319 0.21 8.76 4.08
CA ARG A 319 0.64 10.11 3.66
C ARG A 319 2.09 10.09 3.14
N PRO A 320 2.58 11.17 2.53
CA PRO A 320 3.99 11.32 2.13
C PRO A 320 4.98 11.09 3.28
N PRO A 321 6.21 10.63 2.96
CA PRO A 321 7.29 10.51 3.95
C PRO A 321 7.69 11.89 4.47
N ASP A 322 8.12 11.96 5.73
CA ASP A 322 8.67 13.18 6.30
C ASP A 322 10.14 13.39 5.86
N GLU A 323 10.69 14.57 6.16
CA GLU A 323 12.03 14.95 5.73
C GLU A 323 13.12 14.03 6.29
N GLU A 324 12.94 13.53 7.52
CA GLU A 324 13.87 12.56 8.13
C GLU A 324 13.91 11.26 7.32
N LEU A 325 12.75 10.68 7.00
CA LEU A 325 12.66 9.44 6.24
C LEU A 325 13.15 9.62 4.79
N LEU A 326 12.85 10.77 4.16
CA LEU A 326 13.36 11.12 2.83
C LEU A 326 14.87 11.32 2.81
N LYS A 327 15.45 11.93 3.83
CA LYS A 327 16.90 12.10 3.95
C LYS A 327 17.58 10.74 4.06
N LEU A 328 17.13 9.86 4.97
CA LEU A 328 17.66 8.51 5.11
C LEU A 328 17.50 7.68 3.81
N GLY A 329 16.39 7.88 3.08
CA GLY A 329 16.16 7.29 1.78
C GLY A 329 17.15 7.78 0.71
N ARG A 330 17.42 9.09 0.64
CA ARG A 330 18.40 9.69 -0.28
C ARG A 330 19.82 9.24 0.03
N ASP A 331 20.18 9.16 1.31
CA ASP A 331 21.50 8.75 1.77
C ASP A 331 21.73 7.23 1.62
N GLY A 332 20.72 6.46 1.21
CA GLY A 332 20.76 5.00 1.09
C GLY A 332 20.69 4.24 2.42
N ARG A 333 20.84 4.96 3.54
CA ARG A 333 20.86 4.43 4.91
C ARG A 333 19.57 3.73 5.33
N LEU A 334 18.44 4.04 4.70
CA LEU A 334 17.17 3.38 5.00
C LEU A 334 17.17 1.87 4.67
N HIS A 335 18.14 1.37 3.91
CA HIS A 335 18.33 -0.06 3.66
C HIS A 335 19.11 -0.77 4.78
N GLU A 336 19.73 -0.03 5.69
CA GLU A 336 20.39 -0.61 6.87
C GLU A 336 19.32 -1.10 7.86
N GLU A 337 19.40 -2.38 8.25
CA GLU A 337 18.37 -3.03 9.07
C GLU A 337 18.08 -2.28 10.38
N GLY A 338 19.12 -1.80 11.08
CA GLY A 338 18.97 -1.04 12.31
C GLY A 338 18.26 0.31 12.12
N VAL A 339 18.59 1.02 11.02
CA VAL A 339 17.95 2.29 10.67
C VAL A 339 16.49 2.06 10.29
N LEU A 340 16.21 1.05 9.46
CA LEU A 340 14.86 0.69 9.04
C LEU A 340 13.97 0.35 10.24
N LYS A 341 14.43 -0.52 11.14
CA LYS A 341 13.67 -0.88 12.36
C LYS A 341 13.41 0.33 13.26
N SER A 342 14.41 1.19 13.44
CA SER A 342 14.28 2.42 14.22
C SER A 342 13.24 3.37 13.62
N GLN A 343 13.25 3.55 12.29
CA GLN A 343 12.27 4.39 11.60
C GLN A 343 10.86 3.79 11.66
N ILE A 344 10.70 2.47 11.51
CA ILE A 344 9.40 1.81 11.69
C ILE A 344 8.87 2.05 13.11
N ALA A 345 9.71 1.86 14.14
CA ALA A 345 9.31 2.10 15.53
C ALA A 345 8.93 3.58 15.78
N ARG A 346 9.70 4.54 15.23
CA ARG A 346 9.38 5.97 15.29
C ARG A 346 8.03 6.25 14.64
N MET A 347 7.78 5.67 13.47
CA MET A 347 6.54 5.86 12.73
C MET A 347 5.33 5.26 13.44
N LEU A 348 5.49 4.08 14.05
CA LEU A 348 4.47 3.44 14.89
C LEU A 348 4.24 4.15 16.24
N ASN A 349 5.16 5.03 16.68
CA ASN A 349 4.93 5.88 17.85
C ASN A 349 4.33 7.25 17.51
N SER A 350 4.28 7.60 16.22
CA SER A 350 3.66 8.84 15.74
C SER A 350 2.12 8.75 15.81
N PRO A 351 1.41 9.85 16.12
CA PRO A 351 -0.05 9.91 15.99
C PRO A 351 -0.55 9.57 14.57
N LYS A 352 0.29 9.77 13.54
CA LYS A 352 -0.05 9.47 12.14
C LYS A 352 -0.32 7.98 11.89
N ARG A 353 0.10 7.07 12.78
CA ARG A 353 -0.18 5.63 12.66
C ARG A 353 -1.68 5.31 12.70
N VAL A 354 -2.51 6.20 13.26
CA VAL A 354 -3.96 5.98 13.41
C VAL A 354 -4.63 5.66 12.08
N SER A 355 -4.04 6.10 10.95
CA SER A 355 -4.48 5.75 9.60
C SER A 355 -4.47 4.24 9.32
N LEU A 356 -3.63 3.43 10.00
CA LEU A 356 -3.73 1.97 9.94
C LEU A 356 -5.05 1.48 10.52
N SER A 357 -5.47 2.02 11.66
CA SER A 357 -6.75 1.67 12.26
C SER A 357 -7.92 2.22 11.43
N GLU A 358 -7.87 3.48 10.99
CA GLU A 358 -8.94 4.10 10.21
C GLU A 358 -9.16 3.43 8.85
N ASN A 359 -8.08 3.11 8.12
CA ASN A 359 -8.20 2.56 6.76
C ASN A 359 -8.14 1.04 6.72
N PHE A 360 -7.13 0.43 7.35
CA PHE A 360 -6.95 -1.01 7.24
C PHE A 360 -7.94 -1.74 8.12
N ALA A 361 -7.97 -1.48 9.42
CA ALA A 361 -8.92 -2.16 10.31
C ALA A 361 -10.37 -1.75 10.01
N GLY A 362 -10.61 -0.47 9.67
CA GLY A 362 -11.92 0.06 9.29
C GLY A 362 -12.55 -0.64 8.10
N GLN A 363 -11.75 -0.97 7.07
CA GLN A 363 -12.21 -1.73 5.91
C GLN A 363 -12.24 -3.23 6.17
N TRP A 364 -11.22 -3.77 6.84
CA TRP A 364 -11.11 -5.20 7.10
C TRP A 364 -12.26 -5.73 7.97
N LEU A 365 -12.62 -5.00 9.02
CA LEU A 365 -13.75 -5.36 9.90
C LEU A 365 -15.07 -4.69 9.50
N GLY A 366 -15.06 -3.77 8.53
CA GLY A 366 -16.26 -3.06 8.08
C GLY A 366 -16.80 -2.02 9.06
N PHE A 367 -16.08 -1.65 10.13
CA PHE A 367 -16.61 -0.69 11.11
C PHE A 367 -16.74 0.75 10.56
N ASN A 368 -16.15 1.06 9.40
CA ASN A 368 -16.38 2.32 8.70
C ASN A 368 -17.86 2.54 8.34
N GLU A 369 -18.62 1.47 8.14
CA GLU A 369 -20.06 1.54 7.85
C GLU A 369 -20.87 2.11 9.02
N LEU A 370 -20.36 2.01 10.27
CA LEU A 370 -21.02 2.61 11.44
C LEU A 370 -21.19 4.12 11.29
N LEU A 371 -20.31 4.81 10.55
CA LEU A 371 -20.40 6.26 10.37
C LEU A 371 -21.60 6.71 9.52
N SER A 372 -22.10 5.81 8.66
CA SER A 372 -23.24 6.08 7.77
C SER A 372 -24.47 5.21 8.10
N ASN A 373 -24.36 4.27 9.05
CA ASN A 373 -25.42 3.34 9.42
C ASN A 373 -26.61 4.08 10.06
N ARG A 374 -27.78 3.99 9.43
CA ARG A 374 -29.05 4.50 9.96
C ARG A 374 -30.03 3.40 10.35
N GLU A 375 -29.67 2.14 10.11
CA GLU A 375 -30.55 0.98 10.24
C GLU A 375 -30.53 0.41 11.66
N TYR A 376 -29.34 0.18 12.22
CA TYR A 376 -29.18 -0.50 13.51
C TYR A 376 -29.03 0.45 14.69
N LEU A 377 -28.30 1.54 14.49
CA LEU A 377 -28.10 2.58 15.50
C LEU A 377 -28.67 3.88 14.92
N ARG A 378 -29.87 4.26 15.40
CA ARG A 378 -30.54 5.49 14.96
C ARG A 378 -29.88 6.76 15.49
N ASP A 379 -29.09 6.63 16.56
CA ASP A 379 -28.36 7.72 17.18
C ASP A 379 -26.93 7.79 16.61
N GLU A 380 -26.67 8.86 15.86
CA GLU A 380 -25.36 9.12 15.25
C GLU A 380 -24.24 9.21 16.31
N ARG A 381 -24.56 9.63 17.54
CA ARG A 381 -23.61 9.60 18.65
C ARG A 381 -23.19 8.19 19.01
N TRP A 382 -24.12 7.24 19.08
CA TRP A 382 -23.79 5.84 19.39
C TRP A 382 -22.98 5.17 18.29
N ASN A 383 -23.30 5.49 17.03
CA ASN A 383 -22.51 5.08 15.87
C ASN A 383 -21.06 5.54 15.99
N ARG A 384 -20.88 6.84 16.28
CA ARG A 384 -19.54 7.41 16.42
C ARG A 384 -18.79 6.88 17.63
N GLU A 385 -19.47 6.70 18.77
CA GLU A 385 -18.86 6.11 19.96
C GLU A 385 -18.36 4.69 19.65
N SER A 386 -19.19 3.85 19.04
CA SER A 386 -18.81 2.49 18.66
C SER A 386 -17.65 2.47 17.66
N TYR A 387 -17.67 3.36 16.66
CA TYR A 387 -16.58 3.54 15.71
C TYR A 387 -15.25 3.88 16.41
N ASP A 388 -15.25 4.92 17.26
CA ASP A 388 -14.04 5.37 17.95
C ASP A 388 -13.51 4.31 18.93
N GLU A 389 -14.38 3.56 19.63
CA GLU A 389 -13.97 2.49 20.54
C GLU A 389 -13.19 1.40 19.80
N ILE A 390 -13.69 0.96 18.64
CA ILE A 390 -13.01 -0.02 17.80
C ILE A 390 -11.72 0.58 17.21
N LEU A 391 -11.78 1.83 16.74
CA LEU A 391 -10.62 2.54 16.20
C LEU A 391 -9.45 2.59 17.21
N PHE A 392 -9.72 3.04 18.44
CA PHE A 392 -8.70 3.16 19.47
C PHE A 392 -8.25 1.81 20.02
N PHE A 393 -9.13 0.80 20.05
CA PHE A 393 -8.74 -0.56 20.37
C PHE A 393 -7.69 -1.09 19.38
N PHE A 394 -7.93 -0.92 18.08
CA PHE A 394 -6.97 -1.31 17.04
C PHE A 394 -5.68 -0.47 17.07
N ASP A 395 -5.79 0.84 17.28
CA ASP A 395 -4.62 1.71 17.41
C ASP A 395 -3.75 1.27 18.60
N GLU A 396 -4.36 0.88 19.72
CA GLU A 396 -3.64 0.36 20.88
C GLU A 396 -2.97 -0.98 20.60
N MET A 397 -3.63 -1.89 19.87
CA MET A 397 -3.00 -3.15 19.49
C MET A 397 -1.73 -2.93 18.68
N ILE A 398 -1.77 -2.00 17.71
CA ILE A 398 -0.64 -1.66 16.85
C ILE A 398 0.45 -0.97 17.66
N ARG A 399 0.09 0.08 18.41
CA ARG A 399 1.01 0.91 19.19
C ARG A 399 1.77 0.11 20.24
N SER A 400 1.08 -0.80 20.93
CA SER A 400 1.62 -1.59 22.03
C SER A 400 2.06 -2.99 21.60
N ASN A 401 2.12 -3.27 20.28
CA ASN A 401 2.50 -4.56 19.69
C ASN A 401 1.80 -5.75 20.38
N ARG A 402 0.47 -5.63 20.55
CA ARG A 402 -0.35 -6.62 21.24
C ARG A 402 -0.54 -7.87 20.39
N SER A 403 -0.92 -8.97 21.05
CA SER A 403 -1.20 -10.21 20.33
C SER A 403 -2.49 -10.06 19.51
N ILE A 404 -2.46 -10.52 18.26
CA ILE A 404 -3.66 -10.55 17.40
C ILE A 404 -4.78 -11.40 18.01
N LEU A 405 -4.45 -12.37 18.87
CA LEU A 405 -5.45 -13.19 19.57
C LEU A 405 -6.33 -12.34 20.50
N GLU A 406 -5.84 -11.18 20.96
CA GLU A 406 -6.63 -10.26 21.77
C GLU A 406 -7.85 -9.72 21.02
N LEU A 407 -7.92 -9.80 19.68
CA LEU A 407 -9.15 -9.51 18.94
C LEU A 407 -10.36 -10.32 19.40
N VAL A 408 -10.13 -11.55 19.86
CA VAL A 408 -11.19 -12.49 20.25
C VAL A 408 -11.24 -12.69 21.76
N GLN A 409 -10.09 -12.65 22.42
CA GLN A 409 -9.97 -12.96 23.86
C GLN A 409 -9.64 -11.74 24.73
N SER A 410 -9.84 -10.51 24.25
CA SER A 410 -9.48 -9.31 25.00
C SER A 410 -10.15 -9.27 26.36
N ASN A 411 -9.36 -8.95 27.39
CA ASN A 411 -9.87 -8.57 28.71
C ASN A 411 -9.89 -7.04 28.89
N TRP A 412 -9.80 -6.27 27.80
CA TRP A 412 -9.87 -4.81 27.82
C TRP A 412 -10.55 -4.23 26.58
N LEU A 413 -11.06 -3.01 26.69
CA LEU A 413 -11.62 -2.24 25.57
C LEU A 413 -11.35 -0.75 25.75
N TYR A 414 -11.59 0.03 24.70
CA TYR A 414 -11.71 1.48 24.82
C TYR A 414 -13.17 1.85 25.05
N LYS A 415 -13.41 2.78 25.97
CA LYS A 415 -14.74 3.35 26.22
C LYS A 415 -14.64 4.86 26.34
N ARG A 416 -15.66 5.57 25.87
CA ARG A 416 -15.76 7.02 26.11
C ARG A 416 -15.81 7.31 27.61
N ALA A 417 -15.09 8.35 28.06
CA ALA A 417 -15.03 8.74 29.47
C ALA A 417 -16.40 9.12 30.08
N SER A 418 -17.34 9.59 29.26
CA SER A 418 -18.71 9.90 29.68
C SER A 418 -19.54 8.68 30.07
N ALA A 419 -19.18 7.47 29.59
CA ALA A 419 -19.87 6.23 29.97
C ALA A 419 -19.75 5.90 31.47
N TYR A 420 -18.86 6.60 32.19
CA TYR A 420 -18.61 6.41 33.63
C TYR A 420 -19.21 7.51 34.51
N GLY A 421 -20.14 8.32 33.99
CA GLY A 421 -20.72 9.45 34.73
C GLY A 421 -19.72 10.58 35.04
N SER A 422 -18.52 10.53 34.46
CA SER A 422 -17.49 11.56 34.62
C SER A 422 -17.64 12.64 33.55
N LYS A 423 -17.38 13.91 33.88
CA LYS A 423 -17.25 15.02 32.89
C LYS A 423 -15.97 14.89 32.01
N GLY A 424 -15.39 13.69 31.95
CA GLY A 424 -14.14 13.43 31.24
C GLY A 424 -14.34 13.49 29.73
N LYS A 425 -13.33 14.03 29.05
CA LYS A 425 -13.20 14.03 27.59
C LYS A 425 -12.35 12.85 27.12
N GLY A 426 -12.61 12.32 25.93
CA GLY A 426 -11.84 11.31 25.22
C GLY A 426 -12.20 9.87 25.59
N TYR A 427 -11.36 8.94 25.13
CA TYR A 427 -11.53 7.49 25.35
C TYR A 427 -10.48 7.00 26.32
N ARG A 428 -10.89 6.04 27.16
CA ARG A 428 -10.02 5.41 28.14
C ARG A 428 -9.97 3.91 27.88
N LYS A 429 -8.79 3.34 28.00
CA LYS A 429 -8.61 1.89 28.09
C LYS A 429 -9.17 1.41 29.43
N VAL A 430 -9.95 0.33 29.38
CA VAL A 430 -10.69 -0.22 30.50
C VAL A 430 -10.41 -1.71 30.57
N GLU A 431 -10.11 -2.22 31.77
CA GLU A 431 -9.64 -3.60 31.96
C GLU A 431 -10.61 -4.43 32.82
N GLY A 432 -10.69 -5.72 32.52
CA GLY A 432 -11.20 -6.82 33.36
C GLY A 432 -12.55 -6.56 34.02
N ASN A 433 -12.54 -6.54 35.36
CA ASN A 433 -13.74 -6.49 36.22
C ASN A 433 -14.58 -5.22 36.03
N SER A 434 -13.99 -4.14 35.50
CA SER A 434 -14.70 -2.90 35.18
C SER A 434 -15.58 -3.04 33.92
N MET A 435 -15.25 -3.96 33.00
CA MET A 435 -16.06 -4.24 31.81
C MET A 435 -17.41 -4.89 32.15
N LYS A 436 -17.42 -5.85 33.10
CA LYS A 436 -18.64 -6.54 33.52
C LYS A 436 -19.71 -5.60 34.08
N ARG A 437 -19.33 -4.41 34.57
CA ARG A 437 -20.25 -3.41 35.13
C ARG A 437 -20.79 -2.42 34.08
N LEU A 438 -20.22 -2.38 32.88
CA LEU A 438 -20.63 -1.45 31.81
C LEU A 438 -21.70 -2.03 30.88
N TYR A 439 -21.77 -3.36 30.81
CA TYR A 439 -22.65 -4.11 29.91
C TYR A 439 -23.63 -5.04 30.67
N ALA A 440 -23.65 -4.96 32.01
CA ALA A 440 -24.71 -5.52 32.84
C ALA A 440 -25.69 -4.40 33.19
#